data_AF-A0A517PYK3-F1
#
_entry.id   AF-A0A517PYK3-F1
#
_cell.length_a   1.000
_cell.length_b   1.000
_cell.length_c   1.000
_cell.angle_alpha   90.00
_cell.angle_beta   90.00
_cell.angle_gamma   90.00
#
_symmetry.space_group_name_H-M   'P 1'
#
loop_
_entity.id
_entity.type
_entity.pdbx_description
1 polymer ?
#
loop_
_entity_poly.entity_id
_entity_poly.type
_entity_poly.pdbx_seq_one_letter_code
_entity_poly.pdbx_strand_id
1 'polypeptide(L)'
;MYRKVFPRCEVEGSLEPVAFSHFGSTDHIPRKCTECENMFEGECVRAMDQVEDYLSLDYGPCRKSGLCNPVLFEDQYIKSKVYVPEKCRDCFNLKYHAVFGFRCHEDDQIWGRYGKTLDWGHWSPDLPNIGLESRKEVSMELLQAVKDEQEVAAIRIYQELHPGTTIREARDAYEELKEKLQRYGDDETEA
;
A
#
# COMPACT_ATOMS: atom_id res chain seq x y z
N MET A 1 3.74 2.61 -2.16
CA MET A 1 2.55 2.89 -2.99
C MET A 1 1.65 1.69 -3.18
N TYR A 2 2.14 0.55 -3.68
CA TYR A 2 1.33 -0.68 -3.67
C TYR A 2 0.93 -1.09 -2.24
N ARG A 3 1.72 -0.76 -1.22
CA ARG A 3 1.42 -1.02 0.20
C ARG A 3 0.08 -0.50 0.72
N LYS A 4 -0.50 0.52 0.07
CA LYS A 4 -1.82 1.03 0.42
C LYS A 4 -2.96 0.29 -0.32
N VAL A 5 -2.63 -0.70 -1.15
CA VAL A 5 -3.57 -1.44 -2.01
C VAL A 5 -3.61 -2.93 -1.66
N PHE A 6 -2.50 -3.49 -1.18
CA PHE A 6 -2.38 -4.90 -0.84
C PHE A 6 -2.45 -5.15 0.67
N PRO A 7 -3.18 -6.18 1.13
CA PRO A 7 -4.00 -7.11 0.33
C PRO A 7 -5.19 -6.43 -0.33
N ARG A 8 -5.70 -6.98 -1.43
CA ARG A 8 -6.79 -6.36 -2.21
C ARG A 8 -8.10 -6.31 -1.43
N CYS A 9 -9.02 -5.47 -1.89
CA CYS A 9 -10.37 -5.46 -1.33
C CYS A 9 -11.18 -6.57 -2.01
N GLU A 10 -11.73 -7.48 -1.22
CA GLU A 10 -12.62 -8.56 -1.70
C GLU A 10 -14.10 -8.20 -1.55
N VAL A 11 -14.39 -7.06 -0.92
CA VAL A 11 -15.77 -6.60 -0.74
C VAL A 11 -16.35 -6.21 -2.09
N GLU A 12 -17.29 -7.02 -2.56
CA GLU A 12 -18.13 -6.71 -3.71
C GLU A 12 -19.16 -5.62 -3.36
N GLY A 13 -19.52 -4.80 -4.33
CA GLY A 13 -20.55 -3.79 -4.16
C GLY A 13 -20.45 -2.63 -5.13
N SER A 14 -21.36 -1.67 -4.97
CA SER A 14 -21.46 -0.52 -5.87
C SER A 14 -20.26 0.43 -5.72
N LEU A 15 -19.71 0.83 -6.88
CA LEU A 15 -18.71 1.89 -6.99
C LEU A 15 -19.34 3.26 -7.27
N GLU A 16 -20.65 3.43 -7.06
CA GLU A 16 -21.24 4.76 -7.17
C GLU A 16 -20.63 5.73 -6.14
N PRO A 17 -20.29 6.97 -6.53
CA PRO A 17 -19.73 7.94 -5.60
C PRO A 17 -20.79 8.40 -4.59
N VAL A 18 -20.43 8.38 -3.32
CA VAL A 18 -21.24 8.92 -2.22
C VAL A 18 -20.42 10.00 -1.52
N ALA A 19 -21.05 11.15 -1.28
CA ALA A 19 -20.41 12.26 -0.59
C ALA A 19 -20.00 11.83 0.82
N PHE A 20 -18.74 12.08 1.16
CA PHE A 20 -18.15 11.79 2.47
C PHE A 20 -17.46 13.04 2.99
N SER A 21 -17.88 13.48 4.17
CA SER A 21 -17.34 14.69 4.80
C SER A 21 -16.46 14.33 5.99
N HIS A 22 -15.21 14.76 5.94
CA HIS A 22 -14.23 14.52 6.99
C HIS A 22 -13.34 15.76 7.18
N PHE A 23 -13.14 16.19 8.42
CA PHE A 23 -12.37 17.39 8.80
C PHE A 23 -12.63 18.65 7.95
N GLY A 24 -13.88 18.88 7.54
CA GLY A 24 -14.28 20.09 6.79
C GLY A 24 -13.99 20.04 5.28
N SER A 25 -13.49 18.92 4.75
CA SER A 25 -13.52 18.62 3.31
C SER A 25 -14.67 17.67 2.99
N THR A 26 -15.35 17.90 1.88
CA THR A 26 -16.31 16.96 1.28
C THR A 26 -15.66 16.36 0.04
N ASP A 27 -15.34 15.08 0.12
CA ASP A 27 -14.87 14.25 -0.99
C ASP A 27 -15.96 13.21 -1.34
N HIS A 28 -15.65 12.28 -2.25
CA HIS A 28 -16.53 11.14 -2.51
C HIS A 28 -15.79 9.82 -2.31
N ILE A 29 -16.50 8.84 -1.77
CA ILE A 29 -16.03 7.47 -1.63
C ILE A 29 -16.97 6.49 -2.33
N PRO A 30 -16.53 5.28 -2.68
CA PRO A 30 -17.40 4.26 -3.26
C PRO A 30 -18.52 3.87 -2.30
N ARG A 31 -19.76 3.72 -2.78
CA ARG A 31 -20.93 3.32 -1.97
C ARG A 31 -20.68 2.05 -1.17
N LYS A 32 -20.02 1.05 -1.74
CA LYS A 32 -19.68 -0.18 -1.02
C LYS A 32 -18.86 0.08 0.24
N CYS A 33 -18.07 1.15 0.27
CA CYS A 33 -17.27 1.52 1.43
C CYS A 33 -18.09 2.24 2.51
N THR A 34 -19.17 2.95 2.19
CA THR A 34 -20.00 3.62 3.23
C THR A 34 -20.73 2.63 4.13
N GLU A 35 -20.95 1.41 3.65
CA GLU A 35 -21.68 0.35 4.34
C GLU A 35 -20.74 -0.73 4.89
N CYS A 36 -19.44 -0.62 4.63
CA CYS A 36 -18.45 -1.62 5.02
C CYS A 36 -17.97 -1.38 6.46
N GLU A 37 -17.92 -2.44 7.26
CA GLU A 37 -17.38 -2.39 8.64
C GLU A 37 -15.92 -1.96 8.72
N ASN A 38 -15.16 -2.16 7.63
CA ASN A 38 -13.75 -1.81 7.55
C ASN A 38 -13.51 -0.35 7.16
N MET A 39 -14.55 0.46 7.00
CA MET A 39 -14.40 1.88 6.68
C MET A 39 -14.04 2.67 7.93
N PHE A 40 -12.97 3.46 7.85
CA PHE A 40 -12.56 4.35 8.92
C PHE A 40 -11.97 5.63 8.34
N GLU A 41 -12.59 6.78 8.64
CA GLU A 41 -12.07 8.13 8.30
C GLU A 41 -11.68 8.34 6.81
N GLY A 42 -12.35 7.64 5.89
CA GLY A 42 -12.05 7.72 4.44
C GLY A 42 -10.93 6.78 3.98
N GLU A 43 -10.46 5.90 4.85
CA GLU A 43 -9.54 4.79 4.56
C GLU A 43 -10.16 3.44 4.99
N CYS A 44 -9.39 2.36 4.86
CA CYS A 44 -9.82 0.99 5.13
C CYS A 44 -8.92 0.30 6.15
N VAL A 45 -9.52 -0.29 7.18
CA VAL A 45 -8.81 -1.00 8.27
C VAL A 45 -8.76 -2.52 8.08
N ARG A 46 -9.21 -3.05 6.93
CA ARG A 46 -9.45 -4.50 6.72
C ARG A 46 -8.26 -5.43 7.02
N ALA A 47 -7.04 -4.92 6.93
CA ALA A 47 -5.82 -5.69 7.13
C ALA A 47 -4.85 -4.99 8.11
N MET A 48 -5.41 -4.23 9.07
CA MET A 48 -4.61 -3.45 10.03
C MET A 48 -3.60 -4.33 10.78
N ASP A 49 -3.98 -5.52 11.22
CA ASP A 49 -3.09 -6.50 11.89
C ASP A 49 -1.94 -7.02 11.01
N GLN A 50 -2.05 -6.91 9.69
CA GLN A 50 -1.02 -7.33 8.74
C GLN A 50 -0.12 -6.16 8.38
N VAL A 51 -0.72 -5.05 7.94
CA VAL A 51 0.02 -3.93 7.34
C VAL A 51 0.42 -2.85 8.34
N GLU A 52 -0.16 -2.85 9.55
CA GLU A 52 0.10 -1.88 10.64
C GLU A 52 -0.14 -0.42 10.22
N ASP A 53 -0.99 -0.24 9.21
CA ASP A 53 -1.34 1.02 8.59
C ASP A 53 -2.73 0.91 7.95
N TYR A 54 -3.32 2.02 7.53
CA TYR A 54 -4.57 2.02 6.78
C TYR A 54 -4.33 1.69 5.31
N LEU A 55 -5.26 0.96 4.71
CA LEU A 55 -5.31 0.75 3.26
C LEU A 55 -6.21 1.81 2.62
N SER A 56 -5.94 2.13 1.36
CA SER A 56 -6.87 2.94 0.58
C SER A 56 -8.18 2.21 0.33
N LEU A 57 -9.25 3.00 0.16
CA LEU A 57 -10.52 2.51 -0.36
C LEU A 57 -10.36 2.00 -1.80
N ASP A 58 -11.19 1.04 -2.16
CA ASP A 58 -11.21 0.47 -3.50
C ASP A 58 -12.15 1.25 -4.42
N TYR A 59 -11.56 2.17 -5.20
CA TYR A 59 -12.25 2.98 -6.21
C TYR A 59 -12.44 2.27 -7.56
N GLY A 60 -12.11 0.98 -7.62
CA GLY A 60 -12.19 0.18 -8.83
C GLY A 60 -11.07 0.43 -9.85
N PRO A 61 -11.17 -0.23 -11.02
CA PRO A 61 -10.12 -0.23 -12.02
C PRO A 61 -9.98 1.13 -12.72
N CYS A 62 -8.77 1.43 -13.19
CA CYS A 62 -8.50 2.55 -14.07
C CYS A 62 -8.88 2.20 -15.52
N ARG A 63 -9.43 3.17 -16.27
CA ARG A 63 -9.83 2.94 -17.68
C ARG A 63 -8.65 2.94 -18.64
N LYS A 64 -7.48 3.41 -18.21
CA LYS A 64 -6.25 3.34 -19.01
C LYS A 64 -5.82 1.88 -19.22
N SER A 65 -5.70 1.48 -20.48
CA SER A 65 -5.12 0.18 -20.86
C SER A 65 -3.61 0.15 -20.68
N GLY A 66 -3.07 -1.03 -20.43
CA GLY A 66 -1.64 -1.27 -20.30
C GLY A 66 -1.30 -2.21 -19.16
N LEU A 67 -0.02 -2.56 -19.06
CA LEU A 67 0.49 -3.46 -18.04
C LEU A 67 0.49 -2.80 -16.66
N CYS A 68 0.31 -3.62 -15.62
CA CYS A 68 0.32 -3.17 -14.23
C CYS A 68 1.56 -3.63 -13.46
N ASN A 69 2.57 -4.13 -14.18
CA ASN A 69 3.84 -4.51 -13.58
C ASN A 69 4.50 -3.29 -12.91
N PRO A 70 5.16 -3.48 -11.77
CA PRO A 70 5.85 -2.41 -11.07
C PRO A 70 7.02 -1.92 -11.92
N VAL A 71 7.02 -0.63 -12.23
CA VAL A 71 8.17 0.04 -12.85
C VAL A 71 8.66 1.15 -11.94
N LEU A 72 9.96 1.33 -11.92
CA LEU A 72 10.58 2.43 -11.20
C LEU A 72 10.21 3.76 -11.87
N PHE A 73 9.69 4.68 -11.09
CA PHE A 73 9.33 6.02 -11.51
C PHE A 73 10.21 7.02 -10.76
N GLU A 74 10.79 7.93 -11.54
CA GLU A 74 11.58 9.06 -11.08
C GLU A 74 11.12 10.26 -11.90
N ASP A 75 10.68 11.31 -11.21
CA ASP A 75 10.41 12.60 -11.84
C ASP A 75 11.51 13.58 -11.42
N GLN A 76 11.77 14.60 -12.23
CA GLN A 76 12.81 15.60 -12.01
C GLN A 76 12.71 16.33 -10.65
N TYR A 77 11.54 16.28 -10.01
CA TYR A 77 11.26 16.89 -8.71
C TYR A 77 11.29 15.90 -7.54
N ILE A 78 11.23 14.59 -7.80
CA ILE A 78 11.12 13.56 -6.78
C ILE A 78 12.39 12.71 -6.82
N LYS A 79 13.31 12.98 -5.88
CA LYS A 79 14.56 12.20 -5.72
C LYS A 79 14.32 10.77 -5.24
N SER A 80 13.14 10.48 -4.70
CA SER A 80 12.77 9.16 -4.19
C SER A 80 12.23 8.28 -5.30
N LYS A 81 12.97 7.21 -5.59
CA LYS A 81 12.57 6.13 -6.49
C LYS A 81 11.35 5.41 -5.93
N VAL A 82 10.24 5.45 -6.66
CA VAL A 82 9.00 4.75 -6.26
C VAL A 82 8.52 3.82 -7.36
N TYR A 83 7.76 2.79 -6.99
CA TYR A 83 7.14 1.90 -7.97
C TYR A 83 5.72 2.34 -8.30
N VAL A 84 5.41 2.44 -9.59
CA VAL A 84 4.06 2.65 -10.14
C VAL A 84 3.72 1.52 -11.12
N PRO A 85 2.44 1.28 -11.44
CA PRO A 85 2.07 0.40 -12.56
C PRO A 85 2.65 0.94 -13.87
N GLU A 86 3.15 0.07 -14.75
CA GLU A 86 3.74 0.44 -16.04
C GLU A 86 2.86 1.39 -16.86
N LYS A 87 1.54 1.10 -16.94
CA LYS A 87 0.55 1.97 -17.61
C LYS A 87 0.51 3.39 -17.06
N CYS A 88 0.91 3.60 -15.82
CA CYS A 88 0.90 4.91 -15.16
C CYS A 88 2.15 5.75 -15.47
N ARG A 89 3.27 5.14 -15.90
CA ARG A 89 4.56 5.83 -16.09
C ARG A 89 4.44 7.12 -16.88
N ASP A 90 3.79 7.06 -18.05
CA ASP A 90 3.60 8.23 -18.93
C ASP A 90 2.15 8.73 -18.92
N CYS A 91 1.43 8.51 -17.81
CA CYS A 91 0.03 8.91 -17.69
C CYS A 91 -0.09 10.35 -17.19
N PHE A 92 -0.78 11.20 -17.96
CA PHE A 92 -1.06 12.59 -17.56
C PHE A 92 -1.92 12.71 -16.28
N ASN A 93 -2.63 11.65 -15.91
CA ASN A 93 -3.43 11.58 -14.68
C ASN A 93 -2.60 11.18 -13.45
N LEU A 94 -1.33 10.77 -13.61
CA LEU A 94 -0.47 10.46 -12.48
C LEU A 94 0.03 11.77 -11.86
N LYS A 95 -0.36 12.05 -10.61
CA LYS A 95 0.13 13.23 -9.88
C LYS A 95 0.63 12.84 -8.50
N TYR A 96 1.59 13.61 -7.99
CA TYR A 96 2.10 13.46 -6.64
C TYR A 96 1.27 14.26 -5.64
N HIS A 97 0.90 13.62 -4.53
CA HIS A 97 0.28 14.24 -3.36
C HIS A 97 1.24 14.12 -2.16
N ALA A 98 1.46 15.23 -1.45
CA ALA A 98 2.43 15.28 -0.35
C ALA A 98 2.15 14.28 0.78
N VAL A 99 0.88 13.96 1.04
CA VAL A 99 0.47 13.02 2.10
C VAL A 99 0.33 11.59 1.60
N PHE A 100 -0.18 11.40 0.39
CA PHE A 100 -0.62 10.07 -0.10
C PHE A 100 0.32 9.47 -1.16
N GLY A 101 1.39 10.18 -1.53
CA GLY A 101 2.26 9.80 -2.63
C GLY A 101 1.55 9.97 -3.98
N PHE A 102 1.88 9.15 -4.97
CA PHE A 102 1.24 9.27 -6.29
C PHE A 102 -0.18 8.72 -6.29
N ARG A 103 -1.06 9.49 -6.94
CA ARG A 103 -2.49 9.24 -7.08
C ARG A 103 -2.91 9.34 -8.55
N CYS A 104 -4.00 8.67 -8.89
CA CYS A 104 -4.63 8.74 -10.19
C CYS A 104 -5.75 9.78 -10.18
N HIS A 105 -5.64 10.77 -11.08
CA HIS A 105 -6.55 11.90 -11.20
C HIS A 105 -7.51 11.80 -12.40
N GLU A 106 -7.71 10.59 -12.95
CA GLU A 106 -8.58 10.34 -14.11
C GLU A 106 -10.05 10.78 -13.88
N ASP A 107 -10.47 10.86 -12.62
CA ASP A 107 -11.85 11.13 -12.20
C ASP A 107 -11.93 12.13 -11.03
N ASP A 108 -11.05 13.13 -10.99
CA ASP A 108 -11.01 14.13 -9.90
C ASP A 108 -12.34 14.84 -9.68
N GLN A 109 -13.08 15.10 -10.76
CA GLN A 109 -14.41 15.71 -10.70
C GLN A 109 -15.45 14.84 -9.97
N ILE A 110 -15.18 13.54 -9.84
CA ILE A 110 -16.04 12.59 -9.12
C ILE A 110 -15.49 12.38 -7.71
N TRP A 111 -14.23 11.97 -7.57
CA TRP A 111 -13.66 11.51 -6.29
C TRP A 111 -13.14 12.64 -5.41
N GLY A 112 -13.01 13.84 -5.95
CA GLY A 112 -12.45 14.98 -5.25
C GLY A 112 -10.95 15.16 -5.50
N ARG A 113 -10.38 16.13 -4.79
CA ARG A 113 -9.04 16.68 -5.08
C ARG A 113 -7.89 15.71 -4.83
N TYR A 114 -8.10 14.67 -4.04
CA TYR A 114 -7.04 13.74 -3.63
C TYR A 114 -6.85 12.58 -4.61
N GLY A 115 -7.73 12.44 -5.61
CA GLY A 115 -7.68 11.38 -6.61
C GLY A 115 -7.83 9.97 -6.02
N LYS A 116 -7.73 8.96 -6.88
CA LYS A 116 -7.79 7.53 -6.52
C LYS A 116 -6.40 6.96 -6.27
N THR A 117 -6.32 5.83 -5.58
CA THR A 117 -5.08 5.03 -5.57
C THR A 117 -4.78 4.46 -6.95
N LEU A 118 -3.51 4.15 -7.22
CA LEU A 118 -3.10 3.52 -8.48
C LEU A 118 -3.70 2.12 -8.59
N ASP A 119 -4.22 1.81 -9.79
CA ASP A 119 -4.76 0.51 -10.12
C ASP A 119 -3.64 -0.44 -10.58
N TRP A 120 -3.43 -1.49 -9.80
CA TRP A 120 -2.41 -2.53 -10.01
C TRP A 120 -2.93 -3.75 -10.79
N GLY A 121 -4.13 -3.69 -11.39
CA GLY A 121 -4.62 -4.71 -12.31
C GLY A 121 -4.79 -6.07 -11.64
N HIS A 122 -4.06 -7.11 -12.06
CA HIS A 122 -3.96 -8.43 -11.40
C HIS A 122 -2.58 -8.68 -10.75
N TRP A 123 -1.66 -7.72 -10.84
CA TRP A 123 -0.35 -7.86 -10.23
C TRP A 123 -0.46 -7.91 -8.70
N SER A 124 0.39 -8.70 -8.04
CA SER A 124 0.60 -8.76 -6.59
C SER A 124 2.10 -8.80 -6.30
N PRO A 125 2.55 -8.32 -5.13
CA PRO A 125 3.95 -8.46 -4.73
C PRO A 125 4.28 -9.92 -4.37
N ASP A 126 5.49 -10.38 -4.71
CA ASP A 126 5.96 -11.75 -4.41
C ASP A 126 6.01 -12.07 -2.91
N LEU A 127 6.12 -11.03 -2.07
CA LEU A 127 6.00 -11.15 -0.62
C LEU A 127 4.77 -10.37 -0.16
N PRO A 128 4.04 -10.86 0.85
CA PRO A 128 2.92 -10.12 1.41
C PRO A 128 3.37 -8.75 1.91
N ASN A 129 2.50 -7.76 1.74
CA ASN A 129 2.71 -6.46 2.34
C ASN A 129 2.52 -6.57 3.85
N ILE A 130 3.60 -6.41 4.62
CA ILE A 130 3.60 -6.55 6.08
C ILE A 130 4.22 -5.32 6.72
N GLY A 131 3.63 -4.86 7.82
CA GLY A 131 4.14 -3.79 8.67
C GLY A 131 4.55 -4.28 10.06
N LEU A 132 5.21 -3.40 10.80
CA LEU A 132 5.60 -3.59 12.20
C LEU A 132 4.67 -2.80 13.13
N GLU A 133 4.34 -3.32 14.31
CA GLU A 133 3.54 -2.63 15.33
C GLU A 133 4.17 -1.28 15.72
N SER A 134 5.50 -1.22 15.70
CA SER A 134 6.28 0.01 15.91
C SER A 134 6.08 1.08 14.82
N ARG A 135 5.37 0.74 13.73
CA ARG A 135 5.15 1.54 12.51
C ARG A 135 6.42 1.97 11.79
N LYS A 136 7.55 1.36 12.13
CA LYS A 136 8.80 1.58 11.43
C LYS A 136 8.73 1.00 10.01
N GLU A 137 9.39 1.68 9.10
CA GLU A 137 9.46 1.26 7.70
C GLU A 137 10.09 -0.13 7.56
N VAL A 138 9.38 -1.03 6.91
CA VAL A 138 9.89 -2.32 6.48
C VAL A 138 10.33 -2.17 5.03
N SER A 139 11.49 -2.65 4.58
CA SER A 139 11.82 -2.67 3.14
C SER A 139 11.54 -4.05 2.54
N MET A 140 11.48 -4.16 1.19
CA MET A 140 11.40 -5.48 0.55
C MET A 140 12.65 -6.32 0.79
N GLU A 141 13.81 -5.68 0.84
CA GLU A 141 15.08 -6.34 1.16
C GLU A 141 15.07 -6.91 2.58
N LEU A 142 14.51 -6.17 3.54
CA LEU A 142 14.32 -6.65 4.90
C LEU A 142 13.39 -7.87 4.94
N LEU A 143 12.22 -7.79 4.28
CA LEU A 143 11.29 -8.92 4.23
C LEU A 143 11.91 -10.15 3.57
N GLN A 144 12.70 -9.97 2.51
CA GLN A 144 13.39 -11.06 1.85
C GLN A 144 14.43 -11.70 2.77
N ALA A 145 15.24 -10.91 3.48
CA ALA A 145 16.20 -11.42 4.46
C ALA A 145 15.52 -12.20 5.60
N VAL A 146 14.34 -11.77 6.05
CA VAL A 146 13.54 -12.51 7.05
C VAL A 146 13.02 -13.82 6.47
N LYS A 147 12.46 -13.81 5.25
CA LYS A 147 11.97 -15.03 4.57
C LYS A 147 13.08 -16.06 4.36
N ASP A 148 14.29 -15.62 4.04
CA ASP A 148 15.46 -16.47 3.84
C ASP A 148 16.14 -16.88 5.17
N GLU A 149 15.54 -16.55 6.32
CA GLU A 149 16.03 -16.78 7.68
C GLU A 149 17.44 -16.23 7.95
N GLN A 150 17.79 -15.11 7.30
CA GLN A 150 19.09 -14.44 7.43
C GLN A 150 19.06 -13.36 8.53
N GLU A 151 18.91 -13.77 9.79
CA GLU A 151 18.76 -12.87 10.96
C GLU A 151 19.80 -11.74 11.00
N VAL A 152 21.09 -12.05 10.82
CA VAL A 152 22.17 -11.03 10.86
C VAL A 152 22.03 -10.00 9.75
N ALA A 153 21.62 -10.43 8.55
CA ALA A 153 21.41 -9.52 7.43
C ALA A 153 20.18 -8.63 7.68
N ALA A 154 19.09 -9.23 8.16
CA ALA A 154 17.86 -8.51 8.52
C ALA A 154 18.11 -7.45 9.60
N ILE A 155 18.84 -7.79 10.66
CA ILE A 155 19.22 -6.83 11.72
C ILE A 155 20.00 -5.65 11.14
N ARG A 156 20.96 -5.91 10.24
CA ARG A 156 21.75 -4.85 9.61
C ARG A 156 20.90 -3.94 8.73
N ILE A 157 20.07 -4.51 7.85
CA ILE A 157 19.16 -3.75 6.98
C ILE A 157 18.22 -2.90 7.83
N TYR A 158 17.67 -3.46 8.92
CA TYR A 158 16.78 -2.72 9.81
C TYR A 158 17.49 -1.55 10.49
N GLN A 159 18.71 -1.71 10.98
CA GLN A 159 19.50 -0.62 11.58
C GLN A 159 19.90 0.45 10.55
N GLU A 160 20.10 0.07 9.30
CA GLU A 160 20.36 1.00 8.19
C GLU A 160 19.12 1.84 7.84
N LEU A 161 17.93 1.21 7.85
CA LEU A 161 16.64 1.90 7.67
C LEU A 161 16.30 2.80 8.87
N HIS A 162 16.68 2.38 10.08
CA HIS A 162 16.34 3.05 11.35
C HIS A 162 17.60 3.37 12.17
N PRO A 163 18.39 4.40 11.78
CA PRO A 163 19.58 4.76 12.52
C PRO A 163 19.31 5.03 14.00
N GLY A 164 20.10 4.41 14.88
CA GLY A 164 20.00 4.57 16.33
C GLY A 164 19.19 3.48 17.05
N THR A 165 18.61 2.51 16.33
CA THR A 165 17.94 1.37 16.97
C THR A 165 18.93 0.38 17.60
N THR A 166 18.53 -0.19 18.73
CA THR A 166 19.33 -1.22 19.41
C THR A 166 19.30 -2.56 18.67
N ILE A 167 20.29 -3.42 18.90
CA ILE A 167 20.29 -4.80 18.37
C ILE A 167 19.06 -5.56 18.85
N ARG A 168 18.62 -5.32 20.09
CA ARG A 168 17.42 -5.95 20.63
C ARG A 168 16.17 -5.53 19.87
N GLU A 169 15.97 -4.23 19.62
CA GLU A 169 14.84 -3.76 18.82
C GLU A 169 14.85 -4.32 17.40
N ALA A 170 16.03 -4.45 16.78
CA ALA A 170 16.15 -5.03 15.45
C ALA A 170 15.83 -6.54 15.44
N ARG A 171 16.19 -7.24 16.52
CA ARG A 171 15.85 -8.65 16.70
C ARG A 171 14.35 -8.85 16.96
N ASP A 172 13.76 -8.04 17.82
CA ASP A 172 12.32 -8.08 18.11
C ASP A 172 11.52 -7.84 16.80
N ALA A 173 11.97 -6.89 15.96
CA ALA A 173 11.37 -6.65 14.65
C ALA A 173 11.56 -7.83 13.68
N TYR A 174 12.71 -8.52 13.70
CA TYR A 174 12.94 -9.71 12.89
C TYR A 174 11.96 -10.84 13.27
N GLU A 175 11.79 -11.11 14.56
CA GLU A 175 10.86 -12.15 15.03
C GLU A 175 9.41 -11.80 14.69
N GLU A 176 8.99 -10.54 14.90
CA GLU A 176 7.64 -10.09 14.54
C GLU A 176 7.37 -10.26 13.03
N LEU A 177 8.32 -9.85 12.17
CA LEU A 177 8.19 -10.02 10.72
C LEU A 177 8.16 -11.50 10.33
N LYS A 178 8.94 -12.35 11.02
CA LYS A 178 8.95 -13.80 10.78
C LYS A 178 7.60 -14.42 11.10
N GLU A 179 7.01 -14.08 12.24
CA GLU A 179 5.68 -14.54 12.64
C GLU A 179 4.60 -14.07 11.65
N LYS A 180 4.63 -12.79 11.25
CA LYS A 180 3.69 -12.26 10.25
C LYS A 180 3.88 -12.89 8.87
N LEU A 181 5.11 -13.18 8.45
CA LEU A 181 5.38 -13.89 7.19
C LEU A 181 4.82 -15.32 7.22
N GLN A 182 4.93 -16.03 8.34
CA GLN A 182 4.29 -17.34 8.49
C GLN A 182 2.77 -17.25 8.44
N ARG A 183 2.20 -16.21 9.05
CA ARG A 183 0.75 -16.02 9.12
C ARG A 183 0.12 -15.59 7.79
N TYR A 184 0.81 -14.76 7.00
CA TYR A 184 0.27 -14.11 5.80
C TYR A 184 1.01 -14.46 4.50
N GLY A 185 2.03 -15.32 4.57
CA GLY A 185 2.86 -15.71 3.42
C GLY A 185 2.44 -17.02 2.73
N ASP A 186 1.58 -17.83 3.37
CA ASP A 186 1.23 -19.17 2.89
C ASP A 186 -0.04 -19.23 2.00
N ASP A 187 -0.66 -18.08 1.70
CA ASP A 187 -1.92 -18.01 0.94
C ASP A 187 -1.78 -18.29 -0.58
N GLU A 188 -0.60 -18.65 -1.10
CA GLU A 188 -0.39 -18.98 -2.53
C GLU A 188 0.02 -20.45 -2.82
N THR A 189 -0.17 -21.39 -1.88
CA THR A 189 0.10 -22.82 -2.15
C THR A 189 -1.12 -23.72 -2.39
N GLU A 190 -2.34 -23.19 -2.44
CA GLU A 190 -3.53 -23.96 -2.85
C GLU A 190 -4.39 -23.18 -3.86
N ALA A 191 -4.00 -23.21 -5.14
CA ALA A 191 -4.89 -22.98 -6.29
C ALA A 191 -4.43 -23.79 -7.51
#